data_AF-A0A851UR61-F1
#
_entry.id   AF-A0A851UR61-F1
#
_cell.length_a   1.000
_cell.length_b   1.000
_cell.length_c   1.000
_cell.angle_alpha   90.00
_cell.angle_beta   90.00
_cell.angle_gamma   90.00
#
_symmetry.space_group_name_H-M   'P 1'
#
loop_
_entity.id
_entity.type
_entity.pdbx_description
1 polymer ?
#
loop_
_entity_poly.entity_id
_entity_poly.type
_entity_poly.pdbx_seq_one_letter_code
_entity_poly.pdbx_strand_id
1 'polypeptide(L)' 'IEFRGPNGLLVYQGKGKFAIRADKKSNPVVRTVKSVGMIAGGTGITPMLQVIRAVLKDPNDHTVCYLLFANQSE' A
#
# COMPACT_ATOMS: atom_id res chain seq x y z
N ILE A 1 -1.26 24.37 12.24
CA ILE A 1 -0.99 23.46 11.10
C ILE A 1 -2.33 22.99 10.57
N GLU A 2 -2.59 23.16 9.28
CA GLU A 2 -3.80 22.68 8.62
C GLU A 2 -3.53 21.35 7.91
N PHE A 3 -4.49 20.42 7.99
CA PHE A 3 -4.41 19.11 7.33
C PHE A 3 -5.51 18.99 6.26
N ARG A 4 -5.21 18.33 5.13
CA ARG A 4 -6.19 18.02 4.07
C ARG A 4 -6.02 16.58 3.58
N GLY A 5 -7.13 15.91 3.28
CA GLY A 5 -7.17 14.52 2.81
C GLY A 5 -8.54 13.86 3.04
N PRO A 6 -8.70 12.57 2.69
CA PRO A 6 -7.70 11.67 2.11
C PRO A 6 -7.44 11.93 0.62
N ASN A 7 -6.26 11.55 0.13
CA ASN A 7 -5.88 11.59 -1.29
C ASN A 7 -5.08 10.35 -1.67
N GLY A 8 -5.24 9.87 -2.90
CA GLY A 8 -4.50 8.72 -3.44
C GLY A 8 -5.31 7.99 -4.51
N LEU A 9 -4.63 7.28 -5.40
CA LEU A 9 -5.27 6.45 -6.44
C LEU A 9 -5.40 4.97 -6.04
N LEU A 10 -4.72 4.57 -4.97
CA LEU A 10 -4.67 3.19 -4.47
C LEU A 10 -5.23 3.14 -3.05
N VAL A 11 -6.13 2.20 -2.81
CA VAL A 11 -6.67 1.88 -1.48
C VAL A 11 -6.54 0.39 -1.24
N TYR A 12 -5.91 0.01 -0.13
CA TYR A 12 -5.93 -1.37 0.34
C TYR A 12 -7.24 -1.65 1.09
N GLN A 13 -7.99 -2.64 0.61
CA GLN A 13 -9.31 -3.01 1.14
C GLN A 13 -9.25 -4.25 2.05
N GLY A 14 -8.04 -4.71 2.40
CA GLY A 14 -7.80 -5.92 3.19
C GLY A 14 -7.82 -7.21 2.37
N LYS A 15 -7.24 -8.27 2.94
CA LYS A 15 -7.24 -9.64 2.40
C LYS A 15 -6.78 -9.70 0.94
N GLY A 16 -5.71 -8.95 0.66
CA GLY A 16 -5.08 -8.88 -0.64
C GLY A 16 -5.81 -8.04 -1.69
N LYS A 17 -6.90 -7.35 -1.34
CA LYS A 17 -7.69 -6.53 -2.27
C LYS A 17 -7.14 -5.11 -2.36
N PHE A 18 -6.82 -4.69 -3.58
CA PHE A 18 -6.39 -3.34 -3.91
C PHE A 18 -7.38 -2.71 -4.89
N ALA A 19 -7.94 -1.55 -4.54
CA ALA A 19 -8.71 -0.72 -5.44
C ALA A 19 -7.80 0.35 -6.05
N ILE A 20 -7.56 0.28 -7.36
CA ILE A 20 -6.61 1.15 -8.06
C ILE A 20 -7.35 1.91 -9.15
N ARG A 21 -7.29 3.24 -9.09
CA ARG A 21 -7.80 4.12 -10.16
C ARG A 21 -6.68 4.43 -11.15
N ALA A 22 -6.99 4.43 -12.44
CA ALA A 22 -6.04 4.87 -13.47
C ALA A 22 -5.70 6.38 -13.35
N ASP A 23 -6.69 7.18 -12.94
CA ASP A 23 -6.59 8.61 -12.71
C ASP A 23 -7.63 9.06 -11.66
N LYS A 24 -7.66 10.35 -11.29
CA LYS A 24 -8.57 10.85 -10.24
C LYS A 24 -10.06 10.72 -10.58
N LYS A 25 -10.43 10.70 -11.86
CA LYS A 25 -11.81 10.70 -12.36
C LYS A 25 -12.31 9.28 -12.67
N SER A 26 -11.40 8.38 -13.00
CA SER A 26 -11.70 6.99 -13.32
C SER A 26 -12.20 6.18 -12.12
N ASN A 27 -13.09 5.23 -12.40
CA ASN A 27 -13.54 4.24 -11.41
C ASN A 27 -12.38 3.30 -11.02
N PRO A 28 -12.33 2.82 -9.76
CA PRO A 28 -11.28 1.91 -9.32
C PRO A 28 -11.47 0.51 -9.91
N VAL A 29 -10.36 -0.10 -10.33
CA VAL A 29 -10.27 -1.52 -10.67
C VAL A 29 -9.79 -2.27 -9.44
N VAL A 30 -10.53 -3.29 -9.03
CA VAL A 30 -10.16 -4.13 -7.88
C VAL A 30 -9.28 -5.29 -8.34
N ARG A 31 -8.12 -5.44 -7.70
CA ARG A 31 -7.20 -6.57 -7.89
C ARG A 31 -7.04 -7.30 -6.56
N THR A 32 -7.18 -8.62 -6.59
CA THR A 32 -6.91 -9.47 -5.41
C THR A 32 -5.63 -10.24 -5.66
N VAL A 33 -4.68 -10.16 -4.74
CA VAL A 33 -3.36 -10.82 -4.85
C VAL A 33 -3.03 -11.58 -3.57
N LYS A 34 -2.21 -12.62 -3.70
CA LYS A 34 -1.67 -13.37 -2.55
C LYS A 34 -0.37 -12.76 -2.02
N SER A 35 0.36 -12.04 -2.86
CA SER A 35 1.62 -11.39 -2.50
C SER A 35 1.74 -10.01 -3.12
N VAL A 36 2.50 -9.14 -2.46
CA VAL A 36 2.77 -7.77 -2.87
C VAL A 36 4.27 -7.53 -2.81
N GLY A 37 4.87 -7.24 -3.96
CA GLY A 37 6.23 -6.71 -4.04
C GLY A 37 6.22 -5.20 -3.82
N MET A 38 7.06 -4.72 -2.92
CA MET A 38 7.21 -3.31 -2.57
C MET A 38 8.67 -2.89 -2.73
N ILE A 39 8.87 -1.76 -3.41
CA ILE A 39 10.18 -1.14 -3.57
C ILE A 39 10.07 0.26 -2.97
N ALA A 40 10.89 0.54 -1.97
CA ALA A 40 10.92 1.82 -1.29
C ALA A 40 12.34 2.38 -1.21
N GLY A 41 12.45 3.70 -1.10
CA GLY A 41 13.69 4.35 -0.72
C GLY A 41 13.47 5.60 0.12
N GLY A 42 14.32 5.81 1.14
CA GLY A 42 14.20 6.90 2.11
C GLY A 42 12.78 7.02 2.69
N THR A 43 12.21 8.23 2.63
CA THR A 43 10.87 8.54 3.15
C THR A 43 9.72 7.86 2.38
N GLY A 44 10.00 7.32 1.18
CA GLY A 44 9.06 6.52 0.39
C GLY A 44 8.63 5.20 1.03
N ILE A 45 9.24 4.81 2.16
CA ILE A 45 8.82 3.66 2.97
C ILE A 45 7.44 3.85 3.62
N THR A 46 7.04 5.11 3.88
CA THR A 46 5.82 5.42 4.64
C THR A 46 4.52 4.83 4.07
N PRO A 47 4.19 4.93 2.76
CA PRO A 47 3.01 4.26 2.21
C PRO A 47 3.11 2.73 2.25
N MET A 48 4.31 2.16 2.10
CA MET A 48 4.52 0.71 2.18
C MET A 48 4.23 0.22 3.59
N LEU A 49 4.75 0.93 4.60
CA LEU A 49 4.56 0.60 6.00
C LEU A 49 3.09 0.71 6.43
N GLN A 50 2.31 1.63 5.84
CA GLN A 50 0.86 1.71 6.06
C GLN A 50 0.15 0.43 5.62
N VAL A 51 0.48 -0.08 4.42
CA VAL A 51 -0.11 -1.32 3.89
C VAL A 51 0.36 -2.54 4.70
N ILE A 52 1.66 -2.66 4.98
CA ILE A 52 2.24 -3.75 5.79
C ILE A 52 1.54 -3.83 7.15
N ARG A 53 1.37 -2.69 7.84
CA ARG A 53 0.68 -2.66 9.14
C ARG A 53 -0.79 -3.08 9.03
N ALA A 54 -1.48 -2.69 7.96
CA ALA A 54 -2.87 -3.07 7.76
C ALA A 54 -3.02 -4.59 7.56
N VAL A 55 -2.14 -5.20 6.76
CA VAL A 55 -2.06 -6.67 6.58
C VAL A 55 -1.80 -7.35 7.91
N LEU A 56 -0.72 -6.98 8.61
CA LEU A 56 -0.29 -7.64 9.85
C LEU A 56 -1.29 -7.48 11.01
N LYS A 57 -2.18 -6.49 10.94
CA LYS A 57 -3.21 -6.25 11.96
C LYS A 57 -4.40 -7.21 11.84
N ASP A 58 -4.69 -7.75 10.65
CA ASP A 58 -5.76 -8.74 10.45
C ASP A 58 -5.15 -10.15 10.41
N PRO A 59 -5.36 -11.01 11.44
CA PRO A 59 -4.82 -12.37 11.44
C PRO A 59 -5.40 -13.26 10.34
N ASN A 60 -6.51 -12.86 9.70
CA ASN A 60 -7.11 -13.57 8.57
C ASN A 60 -6.63 -13.04 7.21
N ASP A 61 -5.70 -12.09 7.21
CA ASP A 61 -5.09 -11.56 6.01
C ASP A 61 -3.77 -12.29 5.74
N HIS A 62 -3.82 -13.22 4.78
CA HIS A 62 -2.67 -14.04 4.40
C HIS A 62 -1.83 -13.40 3.29
N THR A 63 -1.98 -12.10 3.04
CA THR A 63 -1.18 -11.40 2.02
C THR A 63 0.29 -11.38 2.42
N VAL A 64 1.18 -11.88 1.56
CA VAL A 64 2.62 -11.85 1.82
C VAL A 64 3.25 -10.58 1.24
N CYS A 65 3.95 -9.83 2.08
CA CYS A 65 4.62 -8.58 1.71
C CYS A 65 6.13 -8.79 1.55
N TYR A 66 6.65 -8.57 0.34
CA TYR A 66 8.09 -8.57 0.06
C TYR A 66 8.56 -7.13 -0.11
N LEU A 67 9.45 -6.66 0.75
CA LEU A 67 9.96 -5.29 0.73
C LEU A 67 11.45 -5.27 0.34
N LEU A 68 11.76 -4.59 -0.75
CA LEU A 68 13.10 -4.12 -1.08
C LEU A 68 13.21 -2.65 -0.66
N PHE A 69 14.01 -2.36 0.36
CA PHE A 69 14.18 -1.00 0.88
C PHE A 69 15.63 -0.53 0.67
N ALA A 70 15.80 0.58 -0.05
CA ALA A 70 17.10 1.15 -0.39
C ALA A 70 17.33 2.51 0.28
N ASN A 71 18.51 2.72 0.86
CA ASN A 71 18.96 4.00 1.42
C ASN A 71 20.39 4.30 0.95
N GLN A 72 20.82 5.56 1.02
CA GLN A 72 22.17 5.96 0.60
C GLN A 72 23.25 5.49 1.58
N SER A 73 22.91 5.54 2.87
CA SER A 73 23.65 4.96 3.98
C SER A 73 22.66 4.20 4.85
N GLU A 74 23.18 3.42 5.79
CA GLU A 74 22.37 2.76 6.82
C GLU A 74 21.50 3.77 7.60
#